data_AF-A0AAU2JYS6-F1
#
_entry.id   AF-A0AAU2JYS6-F1
#
_cell.length_a   1.000
_cell.length_b   1.000
_cell.length_c   1.000
_cell.angle_alpha   90.00
_cell.angle_beta   90.00
_cell.angle_gamma   90.00
#
_symmetry.space_group_name_H-M   'P 1'
#
loop_
_entity.id
_entity.type
_entity.pdbx_description
1 polymer ?
#
loop_
_entity_poly.entity_id
_entity_poly.type
_entity_poly.pdbx_seq_one_letter_code
_entity_poly.pdbx_strand_id
1 'polypeptide(L)'
;MIDPNEVERYRLPPEENREIFRERIVPHLLEQRVPQKTPTVVFLVGQPGAGKSRVTEMVATVLDQHGGFVDVDSDLYKPYHPAYDALMARDDTLMAAYTRADGRAWMAQAEEYVRTHRLHAIIQETSQNASAVQDKMLAYRTAGARVEALFMGVPQAMSNQGIVNRYLEQLADRGQGRLTVQSNADESYRGILDLADRLDDSAPVHLVSIYRRGETKPRYSNTTDRSGDWANPPNLRQALEAERAQPWTTAESETFVATQLRLRKACHGLGPEWPERLARIEQQAAPLLTPAAARQLAPVRPSPAAARSRSTTVRRRPPDGPGAAPGTQPDRSAPRHGSEEGPDHRRGRSR
;
A
#
# COMPACT_ATOMS: atom_id res chain seq x y z
N MET A 1 6.67 -9.96 18.35
CA MET A 1 6.99 -10.96 17.31
C MET A 1 5.89 -12.00 17.35
N ILE A 2 5.32 -12.39 16.21
CA ILE A 2 4.24 -13.40 16.16
C ILE A 2 4.86 -14.77 16.45
N ASP A 3 4.39 -15.45 17.48
CA ASP A 3 4.84 -16.81 17.84
C ASP A 3 4.27 -17.84 16.84
N PRO A 4 5.13 -18.58 16.09
CA PRO A 4 4.67 -19.62 15.17
C PRO A 4 3.86 -20.73 15.82
N ASN A 5 4.13 -21.08 17.09
CA ASN A 5 3.39 -22.12 17.79
C ASN A 5 1.96 -21.66 18.09
N GLU A 6 1.78 -20.38 18.45
CA GLU A 6 0.46 -19.81 18.63
C GLU A 6 -0.29 -19.69 17.29
N VAL A 7 0.40 -19.40 16.17
CA VAL A 7 -0.24 -19.44 14.84
C VAL A 7 -0.83 -20.82 14.57
N GLU A 8 -0.07 -21.89 14.80
CA GLU A 8 -0.55 -23.25 14.55
C GLU A 8 -1.66 -23.65 15.53
N ARG A 9 -1.64 -23.16 16.77
CA ARG A 9 -2.69 -23.41 17.76
C ARG A 9 -4.06 -22.86 17.36
N TYR A 10 -4.10 -21.73 16.66
CA TYR A 10 -5.34 -21.15 16.16
C TYR A 10 -5.78 -21.73 14.81
N ARG A 11 -4.93 -22.50 14.13
CA ARG A 11 -5.26 -23.09 12.85
C ARG A 11 -6.35 -24.14 13.01
N LEU A 12 -7.39 -24.05 12.19
CA LEU A 12 -8.47 -25.02 12.25
C LEU A 12 -8.03 -26.38 11.68
N PRO A 13 -8.53 -27.50 12.24
CA PRO A 13 -8.48 -28.78 11.58
C PRO A 13 -9.06 -28.68 10.15
N PRO A 14 -8.48 -29.36 9.15
CA PRO A 14 -8.93 -29.22 7.76
C PRO A 14 -10.40 -29.55 7.52
N GLU A 15 -10.98 -30.50 8.27
CA GLU A 15 -12.41 -30.81 8.16
C GLU A 15 -13.30 -29.69 8.72
N GLU A 16 -12.96 -29.13 9.88
CA GLU A 16 -13.70 -28.01 10.47
C GLU A 16 -13.65 -26.78 9.56
N ASN A 17 -12.49 -26.50 8.95
CA ASN A 17 -12.36 -25.43 7.96
C ASN A 17 -13.32 -25.63 6.77
N ARG A 18 -13.38 -26.86 6.22
CA ARG A 18 -14.28 -27.20 5.10
C ARG A 18 -15.76 -27.14 5.49
N GLU A 19 -16.09 -27.59 6.71
CA GLU A 19 -17.45 -27.57 7.24
C GLU A 19 -17.95 -26.12 7.37
N ILE A 20 -17.16 -25.24 7.99
CA ILE A 20 -17.47 -23.80 8.08
C ILE A 20 -17.65 -23.19 6.68
N PHE A 21 -16.80 -23.56 5.72
CA PHE A 21 -16.94 -23.09 4.35
C PHE A 21 -18.29 -23.47 3.75
N ARG A 22 -18.61 -24.77 3.77
CA ARG A 22 -19.82 -25.32 3.16
C ARG A 22 -21.10 -24.85 3.85
N GLU A 23 -21.11 -24.80 5.17
CA GLU A 23 -22.34 -24.64 5.95
C GLU A 23 -22.61 -23.19 6.35
N ARG A 24 -21.59 -22.33 6.33
CA ARG A 24 -21.73 -20.92 6.74
C ARG A 24 -21.32 -19.95 5.65
N ILE A 25 -20.14 -20.10 5.06
CA ILE A 25 -19.63 -19.15 4.07
C ILE A 25 -20.43 -19.25 2.77
N VAL A 26 -20.63 -20.45 2.23
CA VAL A 26 -21.36 -20.67 0.97
C VAL A 26 -22.78 -20.09 1.02
N PRO A 27 -23.63 -20.45 2.01
CA PRO A 27 -25.01 -19.96 2.04
C PRO A 27 -25.12 -18.44 2.25
N HIS A 28 -24.21 -17.86 3.03
CA HIS A 28 -24.27 -16.43 3.36
C HIS A 28 -23.67 -15.54 2.27
N LEU A 29 -22.57 -15.97 1.63
CA LEU A 29 -21.78 -15.09 0.76
C LEU A 29 -21.71 -15.52 -0.71
N LEU A 30 -21.92 -16.79 -1.03
CA LEU A 30 -21.69 -17.31 -2.40
C LEU A 30 -22.98 -17.76 -3.10
N GLU A 31 -23.98 -18.23 -2.36
CA GLU A 31 -25.27 -18.64 -2.93
C GLU A 31 -26.09 -17.46 -3.48
N GLN A 32 -27.21 -17.76 -4.15
CA GLN A 32 -28.11 -16.77 -4.75
C GLN A 32 -27.53 -16.01 -5.95
N ARG A 33 -26.50 -16.56 -6.60
CA ARG A 33 -25.97 -16.06 -7.88
C ARG A 33 -26.42 -16.94 -9.03
N VAL A 34 -26.71 -16.34 -10.17
CA VAL A 34 -27.20 -17.07 -11.35
C VAL A 34 -26.01 -17.58 -12.17
N PRO A 35 -25.88 -18.90 -12.41
CA PRO A 35 -24.85 -19.46 -13.27
C PRO A 35 -24.88 -18.89 -14.68
N GLN A 36 -23.69 -18.66 -15.25
CA GLN A 36 -23.53 -18.06 -16.57
C GLN A 36 -22.91 -19.04 -17.56
N LYS A 37 -23.33 -18.93 -18.82
CA LYS A 37 -22.65 -19.66 -19.91
C LYS A 37 -21.20 -19.20 -20.05
N THR A 38 -20.94 -17.91 -19.90
CA THR A 38 -19.58 -17.35 -19.92
C THR A 38 -19.47 -16.34 -18.79
N PRO A 39 -19.12 -16.78 -17.56
CA PRO A 39 -19.00 -15.86 -16.44
C PRO A 39 -17.87 -14.86 -16.67
N THR A 40 -18.12 -13.59 -16.37
CA THR A 40 -17.09 -12.56 -16.21
C THR A 40 -16.47 -12.63 -14.82
N VAL A 41 -15.15 -12.82 -14.75
CA VAL A 41 -14.36 -12.80 -13.51
C VAL A 41 -13.40 -11.62 -13.57
N VAL A 42 -13.58 -10.67 -12.66
CA VAL A 42 -12.85 -9.41 -12.63
C VAL A 42 -11.82 -9.45 -11.51
N PHE A 43 -10.53 -9.45 -11.85
CA PHE A 43 -9.45 -9.22 -10.91
C PHE A 43 -9.28 -7.72 -10.71
N LEU A 44 -9.69 -7.22 -9.54
CA LEU A 44 -9.48 -5.82 -9.18
C LEU A 44 -8.17 -5.69 -8.41
N VAL A 45 -7.12 -5.31 -9.15
CA VAL A 45 -5.73 -5.31 -8.70
C VAL A 45 -5.36 -3.94 -8.15
N GLY A 46 -5.05 -3.87 -6.86
CA GLY A 46 -4.60 -2.62 -6.24
C GLY A 46 -4.05 -2.83 -4.84
N GLN A 47 -2.98 -2.11 -4.51
CA GLN A 47 -2.36 -2.20 -3.19
C GLN A 47 -3.34 -1.74 -2.10
N PRO A 48 -3.14 -2.15 -0.83
CA PRO A 48 -3.94 -1.63 0.27
C PRO A 48 -3.98 -0.10 0.28
N GLY A 49 -5.18 0.46 0.47
CA GLY A 49 -5.39 1.92 0.47
C GLY A 49 -5.48 2.58 -0.91
N ALA A 50 -5.34 1.85 -2.02
CA ALA A 50 -5.46 2.41 -3.38
C ALA A 50 -6.87 2.94 -3.73
N GLY A 51 -7.90 2.59 -2.94
CA GLY A 51 -9.27 3.09 -3.16
C GLY A 51 -10.04 2.32 -4.26
N LYS A 52 -9.92 0.99 -4.24
CA LYS A 52 -10.62 0.07 -5.17
C LYS A 52 -12.14 0.22 -5.18
N SER A 53 -12.75 0.64 -4.06
CA SER A 53 -14.20 0.61 -3.81
C SER A 53 -15.05 1.23 -4.92
N ARG A 54 -14.65 2.36 -5.50
CA ARG A 54 -15.44 3.01 -6.56
C ARG A 54 -15.47 2.20 -7.86
N VAL A 55 -14.36 1.56 -8.20
CA VAL A 55 -14.28 0.64 -9.34
C VAL A 55 -15.02 -0.66 -9.03
N THR A 56 -14.92 -1.16 -7.78
CA THR A 56 -15.72 -2.31 -7.31
C THR A 56 -17.22 -2.05 -7.49
N GLU A 57 -17.72 -0.91 -7.02
CA GLU A 57 -19.14 -0.53 -7.12
C GLU A 57 -19.60 -0.43 -8.58
N MET A 58 -18.78 0.17 -9.45
CA MET A 58 -19.06 0.25 -10.89
C MET A 58 -19.18 -1.15 -11.51
N VAL A 59 -18.24 -2.06 -11.23
CA VAL A 59 -18.27 -3.42 -11.75
C VAL A 59 -19.45 -4.21 -11.16
N ALA A 60 -19.66 -4.12 -9.85
CA ALA A 60 -20.76 -4.77 -9.14
C ALA A 60 -22.12 -4.40 -9.76
N THR A 61 -22.35 -3.10 -10.02
CA THR A 61 -23.57 -2.61 -10.66
C THR A 61 -23.84 -3.29 -12.01
N VAL A 62 -22.80 -3.53 -12.80
CA VAL A 62 -22.92 -4.21 -14.10
C VAL A 62 -23.19 -5.70 -13.90
N LEU A 63 -22.45 -6.38 -13.02
CA LEU A 63 -22.61 -7.82 -12.81
C LEU A 63 -23.95 -8.18 -12.14
N ASP A 64 -24.49 -7.32 -11.28
CA ASP A 64 -25.80 -7.50 -10.64
C ASP A 64 -26.95 -7.49 -11.65
N GLN A 65 -26.83 -6.71 -12.73
CA GLN A 65 -27.78 -6.73 -13.84
C GLN A 65 -27.73 -8.05 -14.63
N HIS A 66 -26.70 -8.86 -14.43
CA HIS A 66 -26.45 -10.11 -15.14
C HIS A 66 -26.39 -11.32 -14.20
N GLY A 67 -27.16 -11.30 -13.10
CA GLY A 67 -27.30 -12.47 -12.23
C GLY A 67 -26.44 -12.46 -10.98
N GLY A 68 -25.81 -11.33 -10.67
CA GLY A 68 -25.02 -11.11 -9.47
C GLY A 68 -23.63 -11.73 -9.54
N PHE A 69 -22.80 -11.42 -8.55
CA PHE A 69 -21.40 -11.86 -8.48
C PHE A 69 -21.00 -12.30 -7.07
N VAL A 70 -19.97 -13.14 -6.99
CA VAL A 70 -19.30 -13.45 -5.73
C VAL A 70 -18.17 -12.44 -5.51
N ASP A 71 -18.17 -11.74 -4.37
CA ASP A 71 -17.03 -10.93 -3.94
C ASP A 71 -16.01 -11.83 -3.23
N VAL A 72 -14.85 -11.99 -3.85
CA VAL A 72 -13.79 -12.87 -3.36
C VAL A 72 -12.72 -12.01 -2.69
N ASP A 73 -12.83 -11.93 -1.36
CA ASP A 73 -11.87 -11.25 -0.48
C ASP A 73 -11.70 -12.06 0.80
N SER A 74 -10.46 -12.43 1.13
CA SER A 74 -10.12 -13.12 2.38
C SER A 74 -10.65 -12.43 3.64
N ASP A 75 -10.81 -11.10 3.61
CA ASP A 75 -11.32 -10.34 4.74
C ASP A 75 -12.81 -10.58 5.01
N LEU A 76 -13.58 -11.00 4.01
CA LEU A 76 -14.99 -11.39 4.18
C LEU A 76 -15.12 -12.74 4.89
N TYR A 77 -14.09 -13.59 4.81
CA TYR A 77 -14.12 -14.95 5.36
C TYR A 77 -13.55 -15.06 6.77
N LYS A 78 -12.59 -14.20 7.14
CA LYS A 78 -11.98 -14.22 8.48
C LYS A 78 -12.98 -14.14 9.64
N PRO A 79 -14.09 -13.36 9.57
CA PRO A 79 -15.10 -13.33 10.62
C PRO A 79 -15.78 -14.68 10.92
N TYR A 80 -15.67 -15.67 10.03
CA TYR A 80 -16.22 -17.00 10.26
C TYR A 80 -15.35 -17.86 11.18
N HIS A 81 -14.10 -17.45 11.41
CA HIS A 81 -13.18 -18.15 12.30
C HIS A 81 -13.70 -18.09 13.75
N PRO A 82 -13.82 -19.22 14.46
CA PRO A 82 -14.37 -19.25 15.83
C PRO A 82 -13.65 -18.32 16.82
N ALA A 83 -12.33 -18.14 16.66
CA ALA A 83 -11.54 -17.24 17.49
C ALA A 83 -11.53 -15.77 17.04
N TYR A 84 -12.22 -15.40 15.95
CA TYR A 84 -12.09 -14.07 15.34
C TYR A 84 -12.39 -12.92 16.33
N ASP A 85 -13.54 -12.95 16.99
CA ASP A 85 -13.97 -11.88 17.89
C ASP A 85 -13.03 -11.72 19.10
N ALA A 86 -12.62 -12.86 19.69
CA ALA A 86 -11.69 -12.86 20.82
C ALA A 86 -10.30 -12.33 20.43
N LEU A 87 -9.82 -12.66 19.23
CA LEU A 87 -8.56 -12.17 18.71
C LEU A 87 -8.64 -10.68 18.34
N MET A 88 -9.74 -10.24 17.73
CA MET A 88 -9.97 -8.84 17.40
C MET A 88 -9.98 -7.96 18.65
N ALA A 89 -10.67 -8.39 19.72
CA ALA A 89 -10.72 -7.67 20.97
C ALA A 89 -9.37 -7.61 21.70
N ARG A 90 -8.48 -8.60 21.44
CA ARG A 90 -7.15 -8.66 22.03
C ARG A 90 -6.15 -7.78 21.28
N ASP A 91 -6.01 -8.01 19.98
CA ASP A 91 -5.01 -7.36 19.11
C ASP A 91 -5.33 -7.68 17.63
N ASP A 92 -5.57 -6.63 16.82
CA ASP A 92 -5.91 -6.74 15.40
C ASP A 92 -4.81 -7.40 14.56
N THR A 93 -3.56 -7.20 14.95
CA THR A 93 -2.37 -7.75 14.30
C THR A 93 -2.24 -9.24 14.60
N LEU A 94 -2.53 -9.66 15.84
CA LEU A 94 -2.62 -11.08 16.19
C LEU A 94 -3.76 -11.78 15.47
N MET A 95 -4.96 -11.17 15.43
CA MET A 95 -6.09 -11.70 14.64
C MET A 95 -5.68 -11.95 13.18
N ALA A 96 -5.08 -10.94 12.54
CA ALA A 96 -4.70 -11.02 11.15
C ALA A 96 -3.56 -12.02 10.87
N ALA A 97 -2.75 -12.35 11.89
CA ALA A 97 -1.72 -13.36 11.80
C ALA A 97 -2.29 -14.77 11.97
N TYR A 98 -3.11 -14.98 13.00
CA TYR A 98 -3.60 -16.29 13.41
C TYR A 98 -4.73 -16.82 12.52
N THR A 99 -5.58 -15.95 11.96
CA THR A 99 -6.67 -16.38 11.04
C THR A 99 -6.24 -16.41 9.56
N ARG A 100 -4.97 -16.09 9.26
CA ARG A 100 -4.50 -15.92 7.88
C ARG A 100 -4.58 -17.20 7.07
N ALA A 101 -4.18 -18.34 7.66
CA ALA A 101 -4.12 -19.61 6.96
C ALA A 101 -5.53 -20.06 6.56
N ASP A 102 -6.47 -20.05 7.50
CA ASP A 102 -7.87 -20.39 7.27
C ASP A 102 -8.56 -19.44 6.30
N GLY A 103 -8.32 -18.13 6.43
CA GLY A 103 -8.83 -17.13 5.48
C GLY A 103 -8.34 -17.36 4.05
N ARG A 104 -7.07 -17.77 3.86
CA ARG A 104 -6.54 -18.14 2.54
C ARG A 104 -7.13 -19.44 2.02
N ALA A 105 -7.35 -20.43 2.89
CA ALA A 105 -7.99 -21.70 2.53
C ALA A 105 -9.44 -21.49 2.08
N TRP A 106 -10.20 -20.65 2.78
CA TRP A 106 -11.57 -20.28 2.36
C TRP A 106 -11.59 -19.48 1.07
N MET A 107 -10.63 -18.58 0.85
CA MET A 107 -10.51 -17.88 -0.43
C MET A 107 -10.26 -18.84 -1.60
N ALA A 108 -9.38 -19.83 -1.43
CA ALA A 108 -9.15 -20.85 -2.45
C ALA A 108 -10.40 -21.72 -2.71
N GLN A 109 -11.15 -22.09 -1.66
CA GLN A 109 -12.42 -22.81 -1.78
C GLN A 109 -13.49 -21.96 -2.48
N ALA A 110 -13.56 -20.65 -2.19
CA ALA A 110 -14.47 -19.72 -2.86
C ALA A 110 -14.13 -19.57 -4.35
N GLU A 111 -12.84 -19.43 -4.68
CA GLU A 111 -12.39 -19.38 -6.08
C GLU A 111 -12.80 -20.65 -6.85
N GLU A 112 -12.64 -21.83 -6.23
CA GLU A 112 -13.05 -23.11 -6.82
C GLU A 112 -14.58 -23.21 -6.96
N TYR A 113 -15.33 -22.77 -5.96
CA TYR A 113 -16.78 -22.72 -6.00
C TYR A 113 -17.27 -21.85 -7.18
N VAL A 114 -16.68 -20.66 -7.37
CA VAL A 114 -16.99 -19.77 -8.49
C VAL A 114 -16.74 -20.45 -9.84
N ARG A 115 -15.60 -21.15 -9.99
CA ARG A 115 -15.27 -21.87 -11.23
C ARG A 115 -16.25 -22.99 -11.51
N THR A 116 -16.50 -23.86 -10.52
CA THR A 116 -17.38 -25.01 -10.65
C THR A 116 -18.82 -24.60 -10.98
N HIS A 117 -19.31 -23.53 -10.36
CA HIS A 117 -20.70 -23.05 -10.55
C HIS A 117 -20.85 -22.01 -11.67
N ARG A 118 -19.75 -21.67 -12.38
CA ARG A 118 -19.71 -20.70 -13.49
C ARG A 118 -20.34 -19.36 -13.11
N LEU A 119 -19.94 -18.81 -11.98
CA LEU A 119 -20.48 -17.55 -11.44
C LEU A 119 -19.63 -16.36 -11.86
N HIS A 120 -20.25 -15.19 -11.98
CA HIS A 120 -19.50 -13.95 -11.99
C HIS A 120 -18.76 -13.77 -10.66
N ALA A 121 -17.60 -13.12 -10.71
CA ALA A 121 -16.87 -12.79 -9.49
C ALA A 121 -16.06 -11.50 -9.62
N ILE A 122 -15.86 -10.83 -8.50
CA ILE A 122 -14.84 -9.80 -8.32
C ILE A 122 -13.80 -10.36 -7.35
N ILE A 123 -12.56 -10.46 -7.78
CA ILE A 123 -11.44 -10.95 -6.96
C ILE A 123 -10.63 -9.75 -6.52
N GLN A 124 -10.63 -9.47 -5.21
CA GLN A 124 -9.88 -8.37 -4.61
C GLN A 124 -8.41 -8.75 -4.50
N GLU A 125 -7.59 -8.27 -5.43
CA GLU A 125 -6.18 -8.69 -5.52
C GLU A 125 -5.23 -7.56 -5.12
N THR A 126 -4.17 -7.93 -4.41
CA THR A 126 -3.09 -7.04 -3.95
C THR A 126 -1.73 -7.37 -4.58
N SER A 127 -1.64 -8.48 -5.32
CA SER A 127 -0.51 -8.93 -6.13
C SER A 127 0.82 -9.05 -5.38
N GLN A 128 0.80 -9.68 -4.20
CA GLN A 128 2.04 -9.99 -3.48
C GLN A 128 2.85 -11.11 -4.16
N ASN A 129 2.19 -11.97 -4.94
CA ASN A 129 2.82 -13.04 -5.72
C ASN A 129 2.24 -13.01 -7.15
N ALA A 130 2.93 -12.32 -8.04
CA ALA A 130 2.46 -12.08 -9.40
C ALA A 130 2.29 -13.37 -10.23
N SER A 131 3.16 -14.38 -10.06
CA SER A 131 3.01 -15.65 -10.78
C SER A 131 1.78 -16.41 -10.32
N ALA A 132 1.53 -16.49 -9.01
CA ALA A 132 0.35 -17.17 -8.49
C ALA A 132 -0.95 -16.48 -8.95
N VAL A 133 -0.96 -15.14 -9.09
CA VAL A 133 -2.11 -14.41 -9.64
C VAL A 133 -2.31 -14.71 -11.12
N GLN A 134 -1.24 -14.75 -11.90
CA GLN A 134 -1.27 -15.14 -13.32
C GLN A 134 -1.84 -16.56 -13.49
N ASP A 135 -1.41 -17.52 -12.66
CA ASP A 135 -1.90 -18.90 -12.68
C ASP A 135 -3.40 -18.96 -12.39
N LYS A 136 -3.90 -18.17 -11.43
CA LYS A 136 -5.34 -18.05 -11.15
C LYS A 136 -6.11 -17.50 -12.34
N MET A 137 -5.62 -16.42 -12.96
CA MET A 137 -6.24 -15.84 -14.14
C MET A 137 -6.34 -16.88 -15.27
N LEU A 138 -5.27 -17.63 -15.50
CA LEU A 138 -5.26 -18.72 -16.48
C LEU A 138 -6.26 -19.81 -16.13
N ALA A 139 -6.34 -20.23 -14.87
CA ALA A 139 -7.30 -21.25 -14.42
C ALA A 139 -8.76 -20.84 -14.70
N TYR A 140 -9.12 -19.57 -14.46
CA TYR A 140 -10.46 -19.06 -14.81
C TYR A 140 -10.69 -19.03 -16.32
N ARG A 141 -9.69 -18.60 -17.11
CA ARG A 141 -9.80 -18.58 -18.56
C ARG A 141 -9.98 -19.99 -19.13
N THR A 142 -9.19 -20.97 -18.66
CA THR A 142 -9.31 -22.38 -19.05
C THR A 142 -10.66 -22.98 -18.65
N ALA A 143 -11.25 -22.53 -17.54
CA ALA A 143 -12.62 -22.90 -17.14
C ALA A 143 -13.72 -22.24 -17.98
N GLY A 144 -13.37 -21.43 -19.00
CA GLY A 144 -14.31 -20.79 -19.92
C GLY A 144 -14.87 -19.47 -19.44
N ALA A 145 -14.25 -18.84 -18.43
CA ALA A 145 -14.63 -17.51 -17.97
C ALA A 145 -14.02 -16.40 -18.84
N ARG A 146 -14.75 -15.30 -18.99
CA ARG A 146 -14.17 -14.03 -19.45
C ARG A 146 -13.42 -13.40 -18.27
N VAL A 147 -12.10 -13.46 -18.32
CA VAL A 147 -11.23 -12.83 -17.32
C VAL A 147 -10.91 -11.39 -17.68
N GLU A 148 -11.11 -10.46 -16.75
CA GLU A 148 -10.74 -9.04 -16.86
C GLU A 148 -9.84 -8.65 -15.69
N ALA A 149 -8.82 -7.84 -15.93
CA ALA A 149 -7.91 -7.34 -14.89
C ALA A 149 -7.94 -5.81 -14.85
N LEU A 150 -8.50 -5.25 -13.78
CA LEU A 150 -8.64 -3.81 -13.58
C LEU A 150 -7.64 -3.36 -12.53
N PHE A 151 -6.68 -2.52 -12.92
CA PHE A 151 -5.58 -2.09 -12.09
C PHE A 151 -5.80 -0.69 -11.52
N MET A 152 -5.36 -0.48 -10.28
CA MET A 152 -5.30 0.86 -9.67
C MET A 152 -3.92 1.50 -9.92
N GLY A 153 -3.88 2.51 -10.79
CA GLY A 153 -2.70 3.33 -11.09
C GLY A 153 -2.49 4.45 -10.07
N VAL A 154 -2.34 4.11 -8.79
CA VAL A 154 -2.36 5.09 -7.69
C VAL A 154 -0.96 5.30 -7.10
N PRO A 155 -0.48 6.55 -6.93
CA PRO A 155 0.80 6.85 -6.29
C PRO A 155 0.92 6.29 -4.86
N GLN A 156 2.13 5.86 -4.47
CA GLN A 156 2.36 5.18 -3.19
C GLN A 156 1.92 6.03 -1.98
N ALA A 157 2.18 7.33 -2.03
CA ALA A 157 1.80 8.27 -0.96
C ALA A 157 0.28 8.29 -0.72
N MET A 158 -0.52 8.32 -1.80
CA MET A 158 -1.99 8.31 -1.71
C MET A 158 -2.50 6.99 -1.10
N SER A 159 -1.93 5.85 -1.50
CA SER A 159 -2.32 4.56 -0.92
C SER A 159 -1.91 4.43 0.54
N ASN A 160 -0.71 4.87 0.92
CA ASN A 160 -0.25 4.83 2.30
C ASN A 160 -1.07 5.77 3.21
N GLN A 161 -1.42 6.97 2.72
CA GLN A 161 -2.37 7.85 3.41
C GLN A 161 -3.75 7.17 3.56
N GLY A 162 -4.20 6.47 2.51
CA GLY A 162 -5.45 5.71 2.54
C GLY A 162 -5.47 4.60 3.59
N ILE A 163 -4.35 3.88 3.78
CA ILE A 163 -4.20 2.87 4.84
C ILE A 163 -4.40 3.51 6.22
N VAL A 164 -3.69 4.61 6.49
CA VAL A 164 -3.77 5.30 7.78
C VAL A 164 -5.18 5.85 8.01
N ASN A 165 -5.75 6.49 6.99
CA ASN A 165 -7.09 7.06 7.10
C ASN A 165 -8.14 5.99 7.43
N ARG A 166 -8.15 4.88 6.69
CA ARG A 166 -9.08 3.78 6.92
C ARG A 166 -8.92 3.18 8.33
N TYR A 167 -7.68 3.03 8.80
CA TYR A 167 -7.43 2.52 10.15
C TYR A 167 -8.05 3.43 11.23
N LEU A 168 -7.84 4.75 11.13
CA LEU A 168 -8.41 5.69 12.10
C LEU A 168 -9.94 5.78 12.01
N GLU A 169 -10.52 5.68 10.81
CA GLU A 169 -11.98 5.58 10.64
C GLU A 169 -12.54 4.34 11.33
N GLN A 170 -11.90 3.18 11.18
CA GLN A 170 -12.30 1.95 11.87
C GLN A 170 -12.18 2.07 13.39
N LEU A 171 -11.08 2.67 13.87
CA LEU A 171 -10.87 2.92 15.30
C LEU A 171 -11.97 3.83 15.87
N ALA A 172 -12.38 4.86 15.13
CA ALA A 172 -13.44 5.77 15.53
C ALA A 172 -14.85 5.11 15.49
N ASP A 173 -15.13 4.29 14.48
CA ASP A 173 -16.43 3.63 14.28
C ASP A 173 -16.64 2.44 15.25
N ARG A 174 -15.59 1.65 15.50
CA ARG A 174 -15.71 0.33 16.16
C ARG A 174 -14.88 0.17 17.42
N GLY A 175 -14.07 1.17 17.77
CA GLY A 175 -13.07 1.04 18.85
C GLY A 175 -11.87 0.15 18.50
N GLN A 176 -11.88 -0.46 17.31
CA GLN A 176 -10.84 -1.34 16.80
C GLN A 176 -10.70 -1.18 15.29
N GLY A 177 -9.47 -1.21 14.77
CA GLY A 177 -9.17 -1.10 13.35
C GLY A 177 -8.08 -2.08 12.96
N ARG A 178 -7.95 -2.39 11.66
CA ARG A 178 -6.90 -3.27 11.16
C ARG A 178 -5.84 -2.48 10.41
N LEU A 179 -4.70 -2.23 11.05
CA LEU A 179 -3.61 -1.52 10.38
C LEU A 179 -2.87 -2.46 9.44
N THR A 180 -2.83 -2.11 8.15
CA THR A 180 -2.02 -2.88 7.18
C THR A 180 -0.54 -2.74 7.51
N VAL A 181 0.15 -3.88 7.65
CA VAL A 181 1.61 -3.93 7.80
C VAL A 181 2.29 -3.27 6.59
N GLN A 182 3.18 -2.31 6.83
CA GLN A 182 3.75 -1.49 5.76
C GLN A 182 4.54 -2.32 4.73
N SER A 183 5.33 -3.30 5.18
CA SER A 183 6.08 -4.18 4.27
C SER A 183 5.18 -4.92 3.30
N ASN A 184 4.00 -5.35 3.75
CA ASN A 184 3.01 -6.04 2.90
C ASN A 184 2.43 -5.08 1.85
N ALA A 185 2.17 -3.82 2.22
CA ALA A 185 1.72 -2.80 1.28
C ALA A 185 2.79 -2.47 0.23
N ASP A 186 4.06 -2.40 0.64
CA ASP A 186 5.20 -2.12 -0.24
C ASP A 186 5.52 -3.31 -1.17
N GLU A 187 5.34 -4.54 -0.69
CA GLU A 187 5.39 -5.75 -1.51
C GLU A 187 4.28 -5.76 -2.56
N SER A 188 3.03 -5.52 -2.16
CA SER A 188 1.90 -5.35 -3.08
C SER A 188 2.15 -4.24 -4.11
N TYR A 189 2.70 -3.09 -3.69
CA TYR A 189 2.96 -1.99 -4.61
C TYR A 189 3.91 -2.40 -5.74
N ARG A 190 4.96 -3.16 -5.43
CA ARG A 190 5.93 -3.70 -6.42
C ARG A 190 5.35 -4.86 -7.22
N GLY A 191 4.71 -5.83 -6.57
CA GLY A 191 4.21 -7.03 -7.25
C GLY A 191 3.03 -6.77 -8.20
N ILE A 192 2.34 -5.62 -8.10
CA ILE A 192 1.38 -5.17 -9.13
C ILE A 192 2.07 -4.90 -10.47
N LEU A 193 3.27 -4.34 -10.40
CA LEU A 193 4.09 -4.03 -11.56
C LEU A 193 4.67 -5.32 -12.15
N ASP A 194 5.14 -6.24 -11.31
CA ASP A 194 5.58 -7.57 -11.77
C ASP A 194 4.45 -8.37 -12.44
N LEU A 195 3.21 -8.22 -11.95
CA LEU A 195 2.04 -8.80 -12.61
C LEU A 195 1.76 -8.14 -13.96
N ALA A 196 1.88 -6.82 -14.05
CA ALA A 196 1.67 -6.11 -15.31
C ALA A 196 2.64 -6.59 -16.41
N ASP A 197 3.92 -6.77 -16.08
CA ASP A 197 4.92 -7.33 -17.00
C ASP A 197 4.47 -8.71 -17.53
N ARG A 198 4.03 -9.59 -16.63
CA ARG A 198 3.55 -10.94 -16.99
C ARG A 198 2.32 -10.94 -17.89
N LEU A 199 1.40 -9.99 -17.68
CA LEU A 199 0.22 -9.85 -18.51
C LEU A 199 0.56 -9.29 -19.89
N ASP A 200 1.47 -8.33 -19.96
CA ASP A 200 2.00 -7.79 -21.21
C ASP A 200 2.65 -8.92 -22.05
N ASP A 201 3.38 -9.86 -21.41
CA ASP A 201 4.09 -10.96 -22.10
C ASP A 201 3.19 -12.09 -22.64
N SER A 202 2.10 -12.43 -21.93
CA SER A 202 1.39 -13.71 -22.16
C SER A 202 -0.12 -13.60 -22.35
N ALA A 203 -0.67 -12.39 -22.27
CA ALA A 203 -2.09 -12.07 -22.45
C ALA A 203 -3.07 -13.11 -21.82
N PRO A 204 -2.92 -13.52 -20.54
CA PRO A 204 -3.73 -14.60 -19.97
C PRO A 204 -5.18 -14.17 -19.65
N VAL A 205 -5.53 -12.92 -19.91
CA VAL A 205 -6.84 -12.29 -19.67
C VAL A 205 -7.40 -11.70 -20.96
N HIS A 206 -8.68 -11.31 -20.97
CA HIS A 206 -9.33 -10.75 -22.16
C HIS A 206 -9.32 -9.22 -22.18
N LEU A 207 -9.14 -8.58 -21.03
CA LEU A 207 -9.11 -7.14 -20.87
C LEU A 207 -8.17 -6.76 -19.73
N VAL A 208 -7.37 -5.74 -19.95
CA VAL A 208 -6.65 -4.99 -18.93
C VAL A 208 -7.06 -3.53 -18.98
N SER A 209 -7.22 -2.90 -17.81
CA SER A 209 -7.47 -1.46 -17.73
C SER A 209 -6.80 -0.86 -16.51
N ILE A 210 -6.45 0.43 -16.55
CA ILE A 210 -5.91 1.18 -15.41
C ILE A 210 -6.89 2.27 -15.02
N TYR A 211 -7.19 2.38 -13.73
CA TYR A 211 -8.03 3.41 -13.13
C TYR A 211 -7.24 4.25 -12.13
N ARG A 212 -7.57 5.53 -12.06
CA ARG A 212 -7.16 6.39 -10.95
C ARG A 212 -8.14 6.30 -9.79
N ARG A 213 -7.67 6.68 -8.61
CA ARG A 213 -8.50 6.73 -7.40
C ARG A 213 -9.69 7.68 -7.61
N GLY A 214 -10.90 7.20 -7.36
CA GLY A 214 -12.12 7.98 -7.46
C GLY A 214 -12.71 8.12 -8.87
N GLU A 215 -12.04 7.59 -9.90
CA GLU A 215 -12.51 7.64 -11.28
C GLU A 215 -13.16 6.32 -11.70
N THR A 216 -14.14 6.41 -12.59
CA THR A 216 -14.81 5.25 -13.23
C THR A 216 -14.46 5.11 -14.71
N LYS A 217 -13.68 6.04 -15.27
CA LYS A 217 -13.17 5.96 -16.64
C LYS A 217 -11.72 5.46 -16.60
N PRO A 218 -11.36 4.43 -17.38
CA PRO A 218 -9.99 3.97 -17.43
C PRO A 218 -9.08 4.97 -18.15
N ARG A 219 -7.82 5.07 -17.70
CA ARG A 219 -6.73 5.85 -18.31
C ARG A 219 -5.94 5.08 -19.35
N TYR A 220 -5.96 3.76 -19.23
CA TYR A 220 -5.41 2.81 -20.18
C TYR A 220 -6.38 1.64 -20.30
N SER A 221 -6.52 1.08 -21.50
CA SER A 221 -7.24 -0.17 -21.71
C SER A 221 -6.64 -0.91 -22.90
N ASN A 222 -6.56 -2.23 -22.80
CA ASN A 222 -6.24 -3.12 -23.90
C ASN A 222 -7.06 -4.40 -23.79
N THR A 223 -7.36 -5.02 -24.92
CA THR A 223 -8.17 -6.24 -24.99
C THR A 223 -7.50 -7.24 -25.89
N THR A 224 -7.75 -8.53 -25.66
CA THR A 224 -7.34 -9.55 -26.62
C THR A 224 -8.30 -9.58 -27.81
N ASP A 225 -7.78 -9.88 -28.98
CA ASP A 225 -8.58 -10.10 -30.18
C ASP A 225 -9.10 -11.55 -30.26
N ARG A 226 -9.48 -11.99 -31.47
CA ARG A 226 -9.99 -13.36 -31.72
C ARG A 226 -8.90 -14.43 -31.77
N SER A 227 -7.63 -14.10 -32.04
CA SER A 227 -6.52 -15.06 -31.91
C SER A 227 -6.08 -15.23 -30.45
N GLY A 228 -6.49 -14.30 -29.59
CA GLY A 228 -6.14 -14.30 -28.17
C GLY A 228 -4.88 -13.49 -27.88
N ASP A 229 -4.38 -12.75 -28.88
CA ASP A 229 -3.26 -11.81 -28.75
C ASP A 229 -3.79 -10.43 -28.37
N TRP A 230 -2.91 -9.57 -27.85
CA TRP A 230 -3.27 -8.18 -27.57
C TRP A 230 -3.62 -7.41 -28.86
N ALA A 231 -4.78 -6.74 -28.87
CA ALA A 231 -5.24 -5.96 -30.01
C ALA A 231 -4.37 -4.72 -30.28
N ASN A 232 -3.72 -4.17 -29.25
CA ASN A 232 -2.72 -3.11 -29.34
C ASN A 232 -1.41 -3.60 -28.71
N PRO A 233 -0.25 -3.02 -29.08
CA PRO A 233 1.01 -3.34 -28.41
C PRO A 233 0.87 -3.26 -26.88
N PRO A 234 1.25 -4.32 -26.14
CA PRO A 234 1.16 -4.34 -24.69
C PRO A 234 1.98 -3.21 -24.08
N ASN A 235 1.41 -2.52 -23.09
CA ASN A 235 2.05 -1.39 -22.44
C ASN A 235 1.53 -1.16 -21.01
N LEU A 236 0.96 -2.19 -20.39
CA LEU A 236 0.32 -2.08 -19.08
C LEU A 236 1.32 -1.66 -18.00
N ARG A 237 2.52 -2.26 -18.00
CA ARG A 237 3.58 -1.93 -17.02
C ARG A 237 3.95 -0.46 -17.07
N GLN A 238 4.30 0.04 -18.26
CA GLN A 238 4.74 1.41 -18.45
C GLN A 238 3.60 2.39 -18.15
N ALA A 239 2.37 2.08 -18.58
CA ALA A 239 1.21 2.90 -18.28
C ALA A 239 0.96 2.99 -16.76
N LEU A 240 1.13 1.91 -16.00
CA LEU A 240 1.02 1.93 -14.53
C LEU A 240 2.09 2.81 -13.88
N GLU A 241 3.34 2.72 -14.33
CA GLU A 241 4.41 3.60 -13.85
C GLU A 241 4.12 5.07 -14.15
N ALA A 242 3.69 5.34 -15.38
CA ALA A 242 3.33 6.68 -15.82
C ALA A 242 2.24 7.26 -14.91
N GLU A 243 1.16 6.51 -14.64
CA GLU A 243 0.07 6.92 -13.75
C GLU A 243 0.53 7.13 -12.30
N ARG A 244 1.42 6.28 -11.79
CA ARG A 244 2.00 6.40 -10.43
C ARG A 244 2.92 7.61 -10.26
N ALA A 245 3.54 8.07 -11.35
CA ALA A 245 4.50 9.17 -11.36
C ALA A 245 3.91 10.52 -11.80
N GLN A 246 2.64 10.58 -12.20
CA GLN A 246 2.02 11.83 -12.65
C GLN A 246 2.04 12.89 -11.53
N PRO A 247 2.48 14.12 -11.84
CA PRO A 247 2.25 15.27 -10.97
C PRO A 247 0.75 15.44 -10.70
N TRP A 248 0.42 15.77 -9.46
CA TRP A 248 -0.96 15.94 -9.03
C TRP A 248 -1.51 17.28 -9.48
N THR A 249 -2.80 17.28 -9.79
CA THR A 249 -3.58 18.50 -9.96
C THR A 249 -3.62 19.30 -8.65
N THR A 250 -4.02 20.57 -8.75
CA THR A 250 -4.26 21.42 -7.57
C THR A 250 -5.26 20.78 -6.61
N ALA A 251 -6.39 20.28 -7.13
CA ALA A 251 -7.44 19.67 -6.31
C ALA A 251 -6.98 18.39 -5.60
N GLU A 252 -6.23 17.52 -6.29
CA GLU A 252 -5.64 16.32 -5.69
C GLU A 252 -4.64 16.68 -4.59
N SER A 253 -3.79 17.69 -4.85
CA SER A 253 -2.82 18.18 -3.88
C SER A 253 -3.49 18.76 -2.63
N GLU A 254 -4.51 19.60 -2.80
CA GLU A 254 -5.27 20.19 -1.69
C GLU A 254 -5.98 19.12 -0.86
N THR A 255 -6.63 18.15 -1.52
CA THR A 255 -7.29 17.02 -0.85
C THR A 255 -6.31 16.19 -0.04
N PHE A 256 -5.14 15.91 -0.61
CA PHE A 256 -4.08 15.17 0.08
C PHE A 256 -3.57 15.92 1.31
N VAL A 257 -3.29 17.23 1.18
CA VAL A 257 -2.83 18.07 2.29
C VAL A 257 -3.88 18.14 3.39
N ALA A 258 -5.14 18.41 3.06
CA ALA A 258 -6.22 18.48 4.03
C ALA A 258 -6.36 17.17 4.82
N THR A 259 -6.29 16.03 4.11
CA THR A 259 -6.30 14.71 4.74
C THR A 259 -5.09 14.53 5.65
N GLN A 260 -3.88 14.84 5.17
CA GLN A 260 -2.65 14.69 5.94
C GLN A 260 -2.66 15.50 7.24
N LEU A 261 -3.12 16.75 7.19
CA LEU A 261 -3.23 17.61 8.38
C LEU A 261 -4.27 17.08 9.37
N ARG A 262 -5.40 16.55 8.88
CA ARG A 262 -6.39 15.86 9.73
C ARG A 262 -5.78 14.64 10.40
N LEU A 263 -5.02 13.82 9.66
CA LEU A 263 -4.35 12.63 10.22
C LEU A 263 -3.30 13.01 11.27
N ARG A 264 -2.50 14.07 11.04
CA ARG A 264 -1.57 14.59 12.07
C ARG A 264 -2.28 14.92 13.38
N LYS A 265 -3.46 15.56 13.30
CA LYS A 265 -4.27 15.87 14.48
C LYS A 265 -4.84 14.60 15.13
N ALA A 266 -5.38 13.69 14.33
CA ALA A 266 -6.01 12.46 14.83
C ALA A 266 -5.02 11.49 15.47
N CYS A 267 -3.79 11.42 14.95
CA CYS A 267 -2.73 10.59 15.52
C CYS A 267 -1.97 11.25 16.67
N HIS A 268 -2.33 12.48 17.06
CA HIS A 268 -1.65 13.18 18.13
C HIS A 268 -1.84 12.43 19.46
N GLY A 269 -0.74 11.88 19.99
CA GLY A 269 -0.76 11.11 21.24
C GLY A 269 -1.00 9.60 21.10
N LEU A 270 -1.11 9.07 19.88
CA LEU A 270 -1.23 7.61 19.65
C LEU A 270 0.11 6.86 19.80
N GLY A 271 1.24 7.56 19.75
CA GLY A 271 2.57 6.97 19.87
C GLY A 271 3.61 7.66 18.96
N PRO A 272 4.91 7.46 19.21
CA PRO A 272 5.99 8.08 18.44
C PRO A 272 6.07 7.59 16.99
N GLU A 273 5.50 6.43 16.67
CA GLU A 273 5.53 5.85 15.32
C GLU A 273 4.65 6.62 14.32
N TRP A 274 3.62 7.32 14.79
CA TRP A 274 2.66 8.00 13.91
C TRP A 274 3.24 9.25 13.22
N PRO A 275 3.93 10.16 13.93
CA PRO A 275 4.65 11.26 13.28
C PRO A 275 5.62 10.77 12.19
N GLU A 276 6.40 9.71 12.46
CA GLU A 276 7.36 9.16 11.51
C GLU A 276 6.66 8.57 10.28
N ARG A 277 5.59 7.80 10.48
CA ARG A 277 4.78 7.23 9.41
C ARG A 277 4.18 8.31 8.52
N LEU A 278 3.62 9.37 9.11
CA LEU A 278 3.03 10.49 8.37
C LEU A 278 4.10 11.29 7.61
N ALA A 279 5.27 11.54 8.22
CA ALA A 279 6.39 12.21 7.55
C ALA A 279 6.90 11.41 6.34
N ARG A 280 6.95 10.08 6.42
CA ARG A 280 7.31 9.23 5.26
C ARG A 280 6.32 9.36 4.11
N ILE A 281 5.02 9.41 4.42
CA ILE A 281 3.96 9.63 3.43
C ILE A 281 4.13 11.00 2.75
N GLU A 282 4.47 12.04 3.50
CA GLU A 282 4.73 13.39 2.97
C GLU A 282 5.97 13.42 2.07
N GLN A 283 7.04 12.73 2.47
CA GLN A 283 8.25 12.59 1.66
C GLN A 283 7.94 11.91 0.32
N GLN A 284 7.11 10.86 0.32
CA GLN A 284 6.65 10.19 -0.90
C GLN A 284 5.79 11.09 -1.79
N ALA A 285 5.00 11.99 -1.19
CA ALA A 285 4.12 12.90 -1.92
C ALA A 285 4.84 14.13 -2.48
N ALA A 286 5.94 14.56 -1.86
CA ALA A 286 6.67 15.78 -2.19
C ALA A 286 6.97 15.99 -3.69
N PRO A 287 7.44 14.99 -4.47
CA PRO A 287 7.70 15.19 -5.90
C PRO A 287 6.44 15.29 -6.76
N LEU A 288 5.27 14.91 -6.23
CA LEU A 288 4.01 14.87 -6.97
C LEU A 288 3.10 16.08 -6.65
N LEU A 289 3.28 16.69 -5.47
CA LEU A 289 2.48 17.83 -5.02
C LEU A 289 2.75 19.10 -5.84
N THR A 290 1.73 19.95 -5.96
CA THR A 290 1.97 21.33 -6.39
C THR A 290 2.87 22.07 -5.40
N PRO A 291 3.69 23.05 -5.84
CA PRO A 291 4.56 23.81 -4.94
C PRO A 291 3.83 24.52 -3.80
N ALA A 292 2.58 24.96 -4.03
CA ALA A 292 1.75 25.60 -3.01
C ALA A 292 1.34 24.61 -1.91
N ALA A 293 0.91 23.41 -2.29
CA ALA A 293 0.52 22.37 -1.35
C ALA A 293 1.73 21.82 -0.57
N ALA A 294 2.87 21.63 -1.23
CA ALA A 294 4.11 21.19 -0.58
C ALA A 294 4.54 22.15 0.57
N ARG A 295 4.39 23.46 0.38
CA ARG A 295 4.69 24.46 1.43
C ARG A 295 3.81 24.33 2.67
N GLN A 296 2.57 23.84 2.54
CA GLN A 296 1.66 23.67 3.68
C GLN A 296 2.03 22.47 4.57
N LEU A 297 2.69 21.46 4.00
CA LEU A 297 3.14 20.28 4.74
C LEU A 297 4.52 20.46 5.36
N ALA A 298 5.28 21.48 4.93
CA ALA A 298 6.60 21.76 5.46
C ALA A 298 6.55 21.91 7.00
N PRO A 299 7.54 21.35 7.73
CA PRO A 299 7.60 21.51 9.17
C PRO A 299 7.62 23.01 9.52
N VAL A 300 6.79 23.40 10.48
CA VAL A 300 6.78 24.77 10.99
C VAL A 300 8.16 25.05 11.59
N ARG A 301 9.00 25.80 10.87
CA ARG A 301 10.23 26.32 11.45
C ARG A 301 9.82 27.22 12.62
N PRO A 302 10.35 27.01 13.85
CA PRO A 302 10.09 27.95 14.92
C PRO A 302 10.56 29.33 14.46
N SER A 303 9.66 30.31 14.54
CA SER A 303 10.02 31.70 14.22
C SER A 303 11.22 32.09 15.10
N PRO A 304 12.23 32.81 14.57
CA PRO A 304 13.34 33.30 15.37
C PRO A 304 12.87 34.16 16.56
N ALA A 305 11.65 34.70 16.54
CA ALA A 305 11.01 35.36 17.68
C ALA A 305 10.71 34.39 18.85
N ALA A 306 10.23 33.18 18.57
CA ALA A 306 9.92 32.18 19.58
C ALA A 306 11.18 31.53 20.20
N ALA A 307 12.27 31.46 19.43
CA ALA A 307 13.57 31.00 19.95
C ALA A 307 14.20 32.02 20.91
N ARG A 308 13.98 33.33 20.69
CA ARG A 308 14.47 34.40 21.57
C ARG A 308 13.73 34.47 22.91
N SER A 309 12.46 34.03 22.97
CA SER A 309 11.68 34.02 24.21
C SER A 309 12.07 32.91 25.19
N ARG A 310 12.81 31.89 24.75
CA ARG A 310 13.28 30.77 25.60
C ARG A 310 14.71 30.92 26.10
N SER A 311 15.41 32.01 25.73
CA SER A 311 16.78 32.27 26.17
C SER A 311 16.78 33.30 27.30
N THR A 312 16.36 32.90 28.49
CA THR A 312 16.62 33.65 29.73
C THR A 312 17.91 33.16 30.38
N THR A 313 19.02 33.25 29.65
CA THR A 313 20.33 33.16 30.29
C THR A 313 20.56 34.48 31.04
N VAL A 314 20.25 34.48 32.33
CA VAL A 314 20.64 35.54 33.26
C VAL A 314 22.15 35.70 33.14
N ARG A 315 22.61 36.79 32.52
CA ARG A 315 24.02 37.20 32.52
C ARG A 315 24.40 37.50 33.97
N ARG A 316 25.01 36.52 34.64
CA ARG A 316 25.59 36.69 35.96
C ARG A 316 26.87 37.53 35.79
N ARG A 317 26.84 38.75 36.33
CA ARG A 317 27.98 39.68 36.39
C ARG A 317 29.11 39.04 37.21
N PRO A 318 30.37 39.04 36.76
CA PRO A 318 31.47 38.54 37.59
C PRO A 318 31.72 39.52 38.75
N PRO A 319 32.14 39.04 39.93
CA PRO A 319 32.52 39.91 41.03
C PRO A 319 33.92 40.49 40.80
N ASP A 320 34.08 41.77 41.13
CA ASP A 320 35.37 42.44 41.22
C ASP A 320 36.18 41.88 42.41
N GLY A 321 37.46 41.61 42.18
CA GLY A 321 38.42 41.21 43.22
C GLY A 321 39.87 41.27 42.72
N PRO A 322 40.85 41.56 43.60
CA PRO A 322 41.88 42.57 43.37
C PRO A 322 43.22 42.02 42.84
N GLY A 323 44.06 42.93 42.33
CA GLY A 323 45.29 42.60 41.60
C GLY A 323 46.52 42.25 42.43
N ALA A 324 47.55 41.75 41.74
CA ALA A 324 48.98 42.07 41.90
C ALA A 324 49.86 41.24 40.93
N ALA A 325 50.42 41.92 39.90
CA ALA A 325 51.83 41.94 39.44
C ALA A 325 52.60 40.62 39.04
N PRO A 326 53.83 40.68 38.46
CA PRO A 326 54.04 40.32 37.04
C PRO A 326 55.20 39.31 36.77
N GLY A 327 55.32 38.85 35.52
CA GLY A 327 56.43 38.03 34.99
C GLY A 327 55.86 36.85 34.19
N THR A 328 56.35 36.41 33.03
CA THR A 328 57.69 36.51 32.42
C THR A 328 57.50 36.17 30.93
N GLN A 329 58.19 36.86 30.02
CA GLN A 329 58.24 36.49 28.59
C GLN A 329 58.93 35.12 28.41
N PRO A 330 58.58 34.35 27.36
CA PRO A 330 59.54 33.45 26.74
C PRO A 330 59.92 33.89 25.34
N ASP A 331 61.21 33.77 25.11
CA ASP A 331 61.98 34.07 23.93
C ASP A 331 61.77 33.04 22.81
N ARG A 332 62.16 33.45 21.60
CA ARG A 332 62.07 32.77 20.31
C ARG A 332 62.86 31.46 20.28
N SER A 333 62.33 30.46 19.58
CA SER A 333 63.14 29.57 18.72
C SER A 333 62.25 28.71 17.81
N ALA A 334 62.45 28.85 16.49
CA ALA A 334 62.17 27.80 15.50
C ALA A 334 63.44 26.94 15.36
N PRO A 335 63.38 25.72 14.77
CA PRO A 335 63.56 25.66 13.32
C PRO A 335 62.86 24.49 12.56
N ARG A 336 62.58 24.79 11.28
CA ARG A 336 62.79 24.01 10.04
C ARG A 336 62.39 22.52 9.95
N HIS A 337 61.51 22.24 8.99
CA HIS A 337 61.62 21.28 7.88
C HIS A 337 60.54 21.71 6.86
N GLY A 338 60.72 21.83 5.55
CA GLY A 338 61.67 21.25 4.61
C GLY A 338 60.85 20.67 3.46
N SER A 339 60.88 21.35 2.29
CA SER A 339 60.81 20.84 0.89
C SER A 339 59.63 19.93 0.48
N GLU A 340 59.07 19.95 -0.72
CA GLU A 340 59.18 20.71 -1.97
C GLU A 340 58.00 20.25 -2.82
N GLU A 341 57.49 21.14 -3.66
CA GLU A 341 56.52 20.84 -4.71
C GLU A 341 57.18 20.06 -5.87
N GLY A 342 56.39 19.27 -6.60
CA GLY A 342 56.82 18.72 -7.89
C GLY A 342 55.74 17.83 -8.54
N PRO A 343 55.19 18.21 -9.72
CA PRO A 343 54.03 17.54 -10.32
C PRO A 343 54.41 16.54 -11.45
N ASP A 344 53.41 15.74 -11.82
CA ASP A 344 52.93 15.54 -13.20
C ASP A 344 52.85 14.10 -13.77
N HIS A 345 51.71 13.90 -14.46
CA HIS A 345 51.33 12.93 -15.50
C HIS A 345 51.56 11.40 -15.37
N ARG A 346 50.45 10.66 -15.54
CA ARG A 346 50.31 9.70 -16.66
C ARG A 346 48.87 9.25 -16.93
N ARG A 347 48.45 9.45 -18.18
CA ARG A 347 47.36 8.73 -18.86
C ARG A 347 47.79 7.29 -19.17
N GLY A 348 46.84 6.35 -19.12
CA GLY A 348 47.00 5.00 -19.65
C GLY A 348 45.64 4.34 -19.91
N ARG A 349 45.30 4.15 -21.19
CA ARG A 349 44.16 3.38 -21.73
C ARG A 349 44.32 1.88 -21.48
N SER A 350 43.22 1.13 -21.50
CA SER A 350 42.97 -0.18 -22.18
C SER A 350 41.68 -0.78 -21.62
N ARG A 351 40.83 -1.54 -22.32
CA ARG A 351 40.63 -1.89 -23.74
C ARG A 351 39.19 -2.41 -23.81
#